data_AF-A0A256YSL2-F1
#
_entry.id   AF-A0A256YSL2-F1
#
_cell.length_a   1.000
_cell.length_b   1.000
_cell.length_c   1.000
_cell.angle_alpha   90.00
_cell.angle_beta   90.00
_cell.angle_gamma   90.00
#
_symmetry.space_group_name_H-M   'P 1'
#
loop_
_entity.id
_entity.type
_entity.pdbx_description
1 polymer ?
#
loop_
_entity_poly.entity_id
_entity_poly.type
_entity_poly.pdbx_seq_one_letter_code
_entity_poly.pdbx_strand_id
1 'polypeptide(L)'
;MASKPKSKKTKKLTKEEKEKIRKEIFKKAEKLKKQCLEKYKDLIKTFFVFGSYLRDDFTKDSDLDILVLLDDTKMRITEEFKDNIAQEIYKIAKNIDKRLHIQPPWTITEFWDMVRLSHPLLHTILRDGWALYDQGFFIPMKKLLERGKIPASLEAVELLMASAPQKIERARNVKLYQISEDCYYAMLNSSQAVLMYLGKQIPDPKNTPKAVKEYLVDTKLLKEEYYKFLEEVIKFRKNVEHKKIKKVSGEKVDEFLNKAERYVKQMRRIYTVLQNKRKRDIIDRNYEILLKSTIYTLKKLNKLPPDPKDLPKAIKKEIIDKKYLPKSYLVTFEKVISMKKIQEKDLVKIPERDIELTRSYVKKFVDMLGRTIKSKEPIQNK
;
A
#
# COMPACT_ATOMS: atom_id res chain seq x y z
N MET A 1 -64.56 18.18 -48.79
CA MET A 1 -63.95 19.30 -48.04
C MET A 1 -64.48 19.26 -46.62
N ALA A 2 -63.68 18.79 -45.65
CA ALA A 2 -64.03 18.85 -44.23
C ALA A 2 -62.90 19.60 -43.51
N SER A 3 -63.24 20.75 -42.93
CA SER A 3 -62.33 21.64 -42.22
C SER A 3 -61.90 21.01 -40.89
N LYS A 4 -60.60 20.77 -40.71
CA LYS A 4 -60.02 20.43 -39.40
C LYS A 4 -60.12 21.66 -38.47
N PRO A 5 -60.44 21.49 -37.17
CA PRO A 5 -60.54 22.60 -36.25
C PRO A 5 -59.16 23.20 -35.95
N LYS A 6 -59.06 24.54 -36.00
CA LYS A 6 -57.87 25.31 -35.61
C LYS A 6 -57.60 25.09 -34.12
N SER A 7 -56.49 24.42 -33.79
CA SER A 7 -55.98 24.37 -32.42
C SER A 7 -55.53 25.78 -31.98
N LYS A 8 -56.07 26.25 -30.86
CA LYS A 8 -55.66 27.50 -30.20
C LYS A 8 -54.19 27.38 -29.79
N LYS A 9 -53.29 28.10 -30.47
CA LYS A 9 -51.89 28.26 -30.03
C LYS A 9 -51.84 29.02 -28.71
N THR A 10 -51.53 28.34 -27.62
CA THR A 10 -51.28 28.94 -26.30
C THR A 10 -50.03 29.83 -26.39
N LYS A 11 -50.16 31.12 -26.03
CA LYS A 11 -49.09 32.11 -26.05
C LYS A 11 -47.98 31.68 -25.07
N LYS A 12 -46.74 31.54 -25.54
CA LYS A 12 -45.58 31.15 -24.70
C LYS A 12 -45.24 32.30 -23.75
N LEU A 13 -45.20 32.03 -22.44
CA LEU A 13 -44.88 33.00 -21.39
C LEU A 13 -43.47 33.60 -21.56
N THR A 14 -43.30 34.89 -21.28
CA THR A 14 -41.96 35.50 -21.18
C THR A 14 -41.24 35.05 -19.91
N LYS A 15 -39.91 35.20 -19.86
CA LYS A 15 -39.10 34.83 -18.68
C LYS A 15 -39.51 35.62 -17.43
N GLU A 16 -39.79 36.92 -17.58
CA GLU A 16 -40.23 37.79 -16.49
C GLU A 16 -41.63 37.41 -15.98
N GLU A 17 -42.57 37.09 -16.89
CA GLU A 17 -43.89 36.62 -16.50
C GLU A 17 -43.82 35.31 -15.70
N LYS A 18 -42.99 34.35 -16.15
CA LYS A 18 -42.75 33.11 -15.42
C LYS A 18 -42.21 33.37 -14.02
N GLU A 19 -41.20 34.23 -13.89
CA GLU A 19 -40.59 34.51 -12.60
C GLU A 19 -41.59 35.16 -11.62
N LYS A 20 -42.44 36.07 -12.12
CA LYS A 20 -43.50 36.69 -11.31
C LYS A 20 -44.52 35.66 -10.83
N ILE A 21 -45.02 34.80 -11.72
CA ILE A 21 -45.98 33.73 -11.36
C ILE A 21 -45.35 32.75 -10.37
N ARG A 22 -44.09 32.35 -10.59
CA ARG A 22 -43.35 31.46 -9.67
C ARG A 22 -43.22 32.09 -8.28
N LYS A 23 -42.80 33.35 -8.18
CA LYS A 23 -42.69 34.06 -6.89
C LYS A 23 -44.03 34.14 -6.17
N GLU A 24 -45.11 34.39 -6.90
CA GLU A 24 -46.46 34.44 -6.34
C GLU A 24 -46.90 33.08 -5.78
N ILE A 25 -46.83 32.00 -6.56
CA ILE A 25 -47.30 30.68 -6.12
C ILE A 25 -46.44 30.12 -5.00
N PHE A 26 -45.12 30.36 -5.00
CA PHE A 26 -44.25 29.93 -3.89
C PHE A 26 -44.57 30.66 -2.59
N LYS A 27 -44.95 31.95 -2.63
CA LYS A 27 -45.47 32.65 -1.44
C LYS A 27 -46.76 32.03 -0.91
N LYS A 28 -47.63 31.54 -1.79
CA LYS A 28 -48.85 30.81 -1.41
C LYS A 28 -48.52 29.45 -0.80
N ALA A 29 -47.56 28.72 -1.36
CA ALA A 29 -47.07 27.45 -0.81
C ALA A 29 -46.42 27.62 0.57
N GLU A 30 -45.66 28.71 0.78
CA GLU A 30 -45.11 29.07 2.09
C GLU A 30 -46.20 29.35 3.13
N LYS A 31 -47.30 30.02 2.74
CA LYS A 31 -48.46 30.24 3.61
C LYS A 31 -49.14 28.91 3.97
N LEU A 32 -49.33 28.03 3.00
CA LEU A 32 -49.90 26.69 3.22
C LEU A 32 -49.04 25.90 4.20
N LYS A 33 -47.73 25.82 3.95
CA LYS A 33 -46.75 25.18 4.83
C LYS A 33 -46.90 25.68 6.28
N LYS A 34 -46.97 27.00 6.49
CA LYS A 34 -47.11 27.58 7.83
C LYS A 34 -48.39 27.10 8.53
N GLN A 35 -49.54 27.16 7.86
CA GLN A 35 -50.82 26.71 8.43
C GLN A 35 -50.84 25.21 8.72
N CYS A 36 -50.28 24.38 7.84
CA CYS A 36 -50.18 22.94 8.08
C CYS A 36 -49.25 22.62 9.26
N LEU A 37 -48.11 23.31 9.38
CA LEU A 37 -47.17 23.10 10.47
C LEU A 37 -47.70 23.61 11.81
N GLU A 38 -48.56 24.64 11.85
CA GLU A 38 -49.23 25.07 13.08
C GLU A 38 -50.11 23.96 13.68
N LYS A 39 -50.76 23.15 12.83
CA LYS A 39 -51.64 22.07 13.25
C LYS A 39 -50.94 20.71 13.42
N TYR A 40 -49.94 20.41 12.58
CA TYR A 40 -49.36 19.07 12.44
C TYR A 40 -47.83 19.04 12.55
N LYS A 41 -47.21 19.98 13.28
CA LYS A 41 -45.75 20.12 13.41
C LYS A 41 -45.02 18.82 13.76
N ASP A 42 -45.57 18.04 14.69
CA ASP A 42 -44.92 16.84 15.19
C ASP A 42 -45.03 15.65 14.24
N LEU A 43 -46.04 15.69 13.36
CA LEU A 43 -46.34 14.66 12.37
C LEU A 43 -45.67 14.93 11.02
N ILE A 44 -45.73 16.18 10.53
CA ILE A 44 -45.14 16.57 9.24
C ILE A 44 -43.63 16.72 9.38
N LYS A 45 -42.86 15.97 8.59
CA LYS A 45 -41.38 16.01 8.59
C LYS A 45 -40.79 16.73 7.40
N THR A 46 -41.46 16.64 6.27
CA THR A 46 -41.01 17.30 5.07
C THR A 46 -42.21 17.82 4.31
N PHE A 47 -42.05 19.03 3.78
CA PHE A 47 -42.97 19.68 2.87
C PHE A 47 -42.17 20.05 1.64
N PHE A 48 -42.35 19.35 0.53
CA PHE A 48 -41.57 19.60 -0.67
C PHE A 48 -42.45 19.74 -1.90
N VAL A 49 -41.98 20.57 -2.82
CA VAL A 49 -42.64 20.86 -4.08
C VAL A 49 -41.83 20.28 -5.21
N PHE A 50 -42.49 19.83 -6.27
CA PHE A 50 -41.85 19.26 -7.43
C PHE A 50 -42.66 19.55 -8.69
N GLY A 51 -42.23 18.99 -9.83
CA GLY A 51 -42.96 19.14 -11.07
C GLY A 51 -42.63 20.42 -11.84
N SER A 52 -43.61 20.88 -12.61
CA SER A 52 -43.35 21.79 -13.74
C SER A 52 -42.80 23.17 -13.36
N TYR A 53 -43.15 23.65 -12.17
CA TYR A 53 -42.67 24.94 -11.67
C TYR A 53 -41.16 24.94 -11.40
N LEU A 54 -40.57 23.80 -11.01
CA LEU A 54 -39.14 23.67 -10.77
C LEU A 54 -38.36 23.33 -12.04
N ARG A 55 -38.97 22.61 -13.00
CA ARG A 55 -38.39 22.35 -14.33
C ARG A 55 -38.45 23.52 -15.32
N ASP A 56 -39.14 24.61 -14.95
CA ASP A 56 -39.36 25.79 -15.80
C ASP A 56 -40.19 25.52 -17.07
N ASP A 57 -40.94 24.43 -17.13
CA ASP A 57 -41.82 24.04 -18.25
C ASP A 57 -43.31 24.34 -17.98
N PHE A 58 -43.63 25.02 -16.86
CA PHE A 58 -45.00 25.38 -16.48
C PHE A 58 -45.65 26.45 -17.39
N THR A 59 -46.99 26.41 -17.42
CA THR A 59 -47.89 27.34 -18.12
C THR A 59 -48.71 28.15 -17.12
N LYS A 60 -49.53 29.11 -17.58
CA LYS A 60 -50.37 29.94 -16.68
C LYS A 60 -51.36 29.11 -15.85
N ASP A 61 -51.79 27.98 -16.38
CA ASP A 61 -52.78 27.09 -15.77
C ASP A 61 -52.14 25.89 -15.07
N SER A 62 -50.81 25.84 -14.98
CA SER A 62 -50.11 24.74 -14.33
C SER A 62 -50.28 24.79 -12.82
N ASP A 63 -50.44 23.61 -12.23
CA ASP A 63 -50.48 23.39 -10.79
C ASP A 63 -49.06 23.23 -10.22
N LEU A 64 -48.91 23.63 -8.95
CA LEU A 64 -47.71 23.38 -8.14
C LEU A 64 -47.95 22.10 -7.35
N ASP A 65 -47.24 21.03 -7.73
CA ASP A 65 -47.29 19.75 -7.02
C ASP A 65 -46.57 19.85 -5.67
N ILE A 66 -47.26 19.41 -4.62
CA ILE A 66 -46.78 19.42 -3.24
C ILE A 66 -46.98 18.04 -2.65
N LEU A 67 -45.93 17.48 -2.05
CA LEU A 67 -46.03 16.27 -1.25
C LEU A 67 -45.54 16.51 0.17
N VAL A 68 -46.22 15.87 1.10
CA VAL A 68 -45.99 15.97 2.53
C VAL A 68 -45.56 14.61 3.05
N LEU A 69 -44.48 14.60 3.83
CA LEU A 69 -43.97 13.41 4.50
C LEU A 69 -44.45 13.40 5.96
N LEU A 70 -45.13 12.32 6.37
CA LEU A 70 -45.68 12.11 7.70
C LEU A 70 -44.85 11.09 8.49
N ASP A 71 -44.69 11.30 9.79
CA ASP A 71 -43.95 10.41 10.69
C ASP A 71 -44.85 9.32 11.27
N ASP A 72 -44.82 8.16 10.63
CA ASP A 72 -45.47 6.93 11.08
C ASP A 72 -44.58 6.09 12.02
N THR A 73 -43.38 6.55 12.35
CA THR A 73 -42.43 5.81 13.20
C THR A 73 -42.71 5.99 14.69
N LYS A 74 -43.32 7.13 15.06
CA LYS A 74 -43.74 7.43 16.44
C LYS A 74 -45.11 6.87 16.80
N MET A 75 -45.98 6.76 15.79
CA MET A 75 -47.35 6.27 15.92
C MET A 75 -47.76 5.66 14.60
N ARG A 76 -48.43 4.51 14.64
CA ARG A 76 -48.98 3.90 13.44
C ARG A 76 -50.04 4.83 12.82
N ILE A 77 -49.80 5.24 11.58
CA ILE A 77 -50.76 5.98 10.76
C ILE A 77 -51.57 4.95 9.96
N THR A 78 -52.88 4.91 10.16
CA THR A 78 -53.80 4.12 9.31
C THR A 78 -54.09 4.88 8.01
N GLU A 79 -54.50 4.17 6.96
CA GLU A 79 -54.90 4.82 5.70
C GLU A 79 -56.05 5.82 5.92
N GLU A 80 -57.03 5.49 6.77
CA GLU A 80 -58.12 6.42 7.10
C GLU A 80 -57.60 7.72 7.76
N PHE A 81 -56.64 7.60 8.69
CA PHE A 81 -56.04 8.77 9.32
C PHE A 81 -55.23 9.61 8.34
N LYS A 82 -54.48 8.94 7.44
CA LYS A 82 -53.70 9.55 6.36
C LYS A 82 -54.62 10.31 5.38
N ASP A 83 -55.74 9.71 4.99
CA ASP A 83 -56.74 10.31 4.10
C ASP A 83 -57.42 11.52 4.75
N ASN A 84 -57.76 11.42 6.04
CA ASN A 84 -58.31 12.55 6.78
C ASN A 84 -57.34 13.75 6.79
N ILE A 85 -56.05 13.51 7.06
CA ILE A 85 -55.02 14.55 6.98
C ILE A 85 -54.89 15.10 5.55
N ALA A 86 -54.88 14.23 4.54
CA ALA A 86 -54.78 14.64 3.15
C ALA A 86 -55.95 15.58 2.75
N GLN A 87 -57.18 15.23 3.14
CA GLN A 87 -58.37 16.05 2.89
C GLN A 87 -58.31 17.41 3.60
N GLU A 88 -57.80 17.43 4.82
CA GLU A 88 -57.61 18.67 5.56
C GLU A 88 -56.57 19.59 4.89
N ILE A 89 -55.40 19.07 4.54
CA ILE A 89 -54.35 19.82 3.84
C ILE A 89 -54.89 20.31 2.48
N TYR A 90 -55.66 19.48 1.78
CA TYR A 90 -56.31 19.84 0.51
C TYR A 90 -57.28 21.02 0.67
N LYS A 91 -58.13 21.02 1.70
CA LYS A 91 -59.06 22.13 2.00
C LYS A 91 -58.30 23.43 2.28
N ILE A 92 -57.23 23.36 3.08
CA ILE A 92 -56.37 24.52 3.37
C ILE A 92 -55.74 25.04 2.07
N ALA A 93 -55.21 24.15 1.22
CA ALA A 93 -54.60 24.51 -0.05
C ALA A 93 -55.58 25.23 -0.98
N LYS A 94 -56.79 24.68 -1.17
CA LYS A 94 -57.83 25.29 -2.03
C LYS A 94 -58.33 26.63 -1.53
N ASN A 95 -58.39 26.84 -0.21
CA ASN A 95 -58.72 28.14 0.39
C ASN A 95 -57.62 29.20 0.15
N ILE A 96 -56.36 28.78 -0.04
CA ILE A 96 -55.23 29.68 -0.28
C ILE A 96 -55.08 30.01 -1.77
N ASP A 97 -55.03 29.00 -2.63
CA ASP A 97 -54.92 29.13 -4.08
C ASP A 97 -55.26 27.80 -4.77
N LYS A 98 -56.11 27.85 -5.80
CA LYS A 98 -56.56 26.66 -6.54
C LYS A 98 -55.43 25.88 -7.23
N ARG A 99 -54.31 26.55 -7.55
CA ARG A 99 -53.14 25.97 -8.23
C ARG A 99 -52.25 25.13 -7.32
N LEU A 100 -52.47 25.15 -6.00
CA LEU A 100 -51.74 24.27 -5.08
C LEU A 100 -52.34 22.87 -5.16
N HIS A 101 -51.59 21.93 -5.74
CA HIS A 101 -52.02 20.55 -5.90
C HIS A 101 -51.31 19.66 -4.89
N ILE A 102 -52.08 19.11 -3.95
CA ILE A 102 -51.58 18.26 -2.88
C ILE A 102 -51.64 16.82 -3.36
N GLN A 103 -50.48 16.18 -3.43
CA GLN A 103 -50.36 14.75 -3.67
C GLN A 103 -50.70 13.98 -2.40
N PRO A 104 -51.17 12.72 -2.51
CA PRO A 104 -51.34 11.86 -1.35
C PRO A 104 -50.08 11.89 -0.47
N PRO A 105 -50.19 12.19 0.83
CA PRO A 105 -49.03 12.22 1.72
C PRO A 105 -48.31 10.89 1.68
N TRP A 106 -46.99 10.91 1.88
CA TRP A 106 -46.22 9.69 2.12
C TRP A 106 -45.89 9.58 3.59
N THR A 107 -45.73 8.37 4.08
CA THR A 107 -45.11 8.14 5.38
C THR A 107 -43.60 8.01 5.25
N ILE A 108 -42.87 8.15 6.37
CA ILE A 108 -41.41 7.88 6.41
C ILE A 108 -41.13 6.46 5.91
N THR A 109 -41.92 5.47 6.35
CA THR A 109 -41.75 4.08 5.91
C THR A 109 -41.89 3.94 4.39
N GLU A 110 -42.95 4.50 3.80
CA GLU A 110 -43.16 4.47 2.35
C GLU A 110 -42.03 5.16 1.58
N PHE A 111 -41.57 6.32 2.06
CA PHE A 111 -40.45 7.03 1.43
C PHE A 111 -39.18 6.17 1.42
N TRP A 112 -38.84 5.54 2.54
CA TRP A 112 -37.68 4.65 2.61
C TRP A 112 -37.86 3.38 1.78
N ASP A 113 -39.06 2.83 1.68
CA ASP A 113 -39.36 1.72 0.76
C ASP A 113 -39.09 2.12 -0.68
N MET A 114 -39.54 3.31 -1.09
CA MET A 114 -39.26 3.84 -2.42
C MET A 114 -37.77 4.07 -2.67
N VAL A 115 -37.00 4.51 -1.66
CA VAL A 115 -35.54 4.66 -1.75
C VAL A 115 -34.89 3.28 -1.93
N ARG A 116 -35.29 2.30 -1.13
CA ARG A 116 -34.73 0.94 -1.18
C ARG A 116 -35.04 0.23 -2.49
N LEU A 117 -36.25 0.43 -3.02
CA LEU A 117 -36.72 -0.18 -4.26
C LEU A 117 -36.36 0.65 -5.51
N SER A 118 -35.69 1.79 -5.34
CA SER A 118 -35.32 2.71 -6.42
C SER A 118 -36.52 3.08 -7.32
N HIS A 119 -37.64 3.43 -6.68
CA HIS A 119 -38.89 3.66 -7.40
C HIS A 119 -38.76 4.86 -8.37
N PRO A 120 -39.18 4.75 -9.65
CA PRO A 120 -38.97 5.81 -10.65
C PRO A 120 -39.51 7.19 -10.26
N LEU A 121 -40.68 7.22 -9.62
CA LEU A 121 -41.29 8.46 -9.12
C LEU A 121 -40.39 9.18 -8.10
N LEU A 122 -39.75 8.43 -7.19
CA LEU A 122 -38.84 9.02 -6.21
C LEU A 122 -37.64 9.68 -6.90
N HIS A 123 -37.08 9.06 -7.94
CA HIS A 123 -35.98 9.66 -8.70
C HIS A 123 -36.39 11.01 -9.32
N THR A 124 -37.58 11.08 -9.92
CA THR A 124 -38.10 12.33 -10.49
C THR A 124 -38.26 13.41 -9.41
N ILE A 125 -38.84 13.05 -8.27
CA ILE A 125 -39.05 13.97 -7.16
C ILE A 125 -37.72 14.44 -6.55
N LEU A 126 -36.74 13.54 -6.34
CA LEU A 126 -35.45 13.92 -5.77
C LEU A 126 -34.64 14.83 -6.71
N ARG A 127 -34.67 14.60 -8.03
CA ARG A 127 -33.99 15.44 -9.02
C ARG A 127 -34.61 16.83 -9.10
N ASP A 128 -35.91 16.85 -9.39
CA ASP A 128 -36.61 18.08 -9.75
C ASP A 128 -37.13 18.82 -8.52
N GLY A 129 -37.30 18.15 -7.39
CA GLY A 129 -37.98 18.66 -6.21
C GLY A 129 -37.13 19.58 -5.32
N TRP A 130 -37.84 20.39 -4.54
CA TRP A 130 -37.29 21.31 -3.55
C TRP A 130 -38.09 21.27 -2.25
N ALA A 131 -37.41 21.22 -1.12
CA ALA A 131 -38.09 21.25 0.18
C ALA A 131 -38.34 22.69 0.65
N LEU A 132 -39.61 23.00 0.94
CA LEU A 132 -40.02 24.21 1.69
C LEU A 132 -39.83 24.02 3.20
N TYR A 133 -39.85 22.77 3.64
CA TYR A 133 -39.56 22.34 5.01
C TYR A 133 -38.94 20.94 4.96
N ASP A 134 -37.87 20.69 5.69
CA ASP A 134 -37.28 19.35 5.79
C ASP A 134 -36.60 19.16 7.15
N GLN A 135 -36.98 18.10 7.87
CA GLN A 135 -36.30 17.66 9.08
C GLN A 135 -35.13 16.69 8.79
N GLY A 136 -34.69 16.59 7.54
CA GLY A 136 -33.52 15.80 7.13
C GLY A 136 -33.85 14.51 6.39
N PHE A 137 -35.03 14.39 5.78
CA PHE A 137 -35.41 13.23 5.00
C PHE A 137 -35.14 13.45 3.51
N PHE A 138 -35.56 14.60 2.98
CA PHE A 138 -35.52 14.86 1.54
C PHE A 138 -34.17 15.38 1.06
N ILE A 139 -33.64 16.44 1.68
CA ILE A 139 -32.41 17.10 1.23
C ILE A 139 -31.20 16.16 1.30
N PRO A 140 -30.99 15.36 2.38
CA PRO A 140 -29.91 14.38 2.40
C PRO A 140 -30.07 13.34 1.30
N MET A 141 -31.29 12.87 1.04
CA MET A 141 -31.53 11.87 -0.01
C MET A 141 -31.29 12.43 -1.41
N LYS A 142 -31.67 13.69 -1.66
CA LYS A 142 -31.33 14.40 -2.90
C LYS A 142 -29.82 14.45 -3.12
N LYS A 143 -29.05 14.83 -2.09
CA LYS A 143 -27.58 14.85 -2.16
C LYS A 143 -26.98 13.45 -2.39
N LEU A 144 -27.60 12.40 -1.86
CA LEU A 144 -27.17 11.02 -2.11
C LEU A 144 -27.43 10.61 -3.56
N LEU A 145 -28.58 10.99 -4.13
CA LEU A 145 -28.88 10.78 -5.54
C LEU A 145 -27.85 11.48 -6.44
N GLU A 146 -27.59 12.77 -6.21
CA GLU A 146 -26.60 13.56 -6.94
C GLU A 146 -25.18 12.96 -6.89
N ARG A 147 -24.84 12.27 -5.79
CA ARG A 147 -23.56 11.58 -5.61
C ARG A 147 -23.56 10.15 -6.19
N GLY A 148 -24.61 9.73 -6.87
CA GLY A 148 -24.77 8.38 -7.41
C GLY A 148 -24.79 7.30 -6.33
N LYS A 149 -25.31 7.61 -5.13
CA LYS A 149 -25.38 6.68 -3.99
C LYS A 149 -26.71 5.94 -3.89
N ILE A 150 -27.73 6.37 -4.63
CA ILE A 150 -28.98 5.62 -4.76
C ILE A 150 -28.80 4.56 -5.85
N PRO A 151 -28.99 3.26 -5.57
CA PRO A 151 -28.87 2.21 -6.57
C PRO A 151 -29.81 2.41 -7.76
N ALA A 152 -29.45 1.87 -8.92
CA ALA A 152 -30.26 1.91 -10.14
C ALA A 152 -30.67 3.32 -10.62
N SER A 153 -29.96 4.36 -10.17
CA SER A 153 -30.12 5.72 -10.68
C SER A 153 -29.15 6.00 -11.84
N LEU A 154 -29.49 6.97 -12.70
CA LEU A 154 -28.61 7.38 -13.81
C LEU A 154 -27.28 7.92 -13.28
N GLU A 155 -27.31 8.67 -12.18
CA GLU A 155 -26.16 9.23 -11.50
C GLU A 155 -25.22 8.13 -10.99
N ALA A 156 -25.77 7.02 -10.47
CA ALA A 156 -24.98 5.85 -10.08
C ALA A 156 -24.34 5.16 -11.30
N VAL A 157 -25.07 5.03 -12.41
CA VAL A 157 -24.55 4.47 -13.67
C VAL A 157 -23.42 5.34 -14.22
N GLU A 158 -23.62 6.66 -14.29
CA GLU A 158 -22.63 7.62 -14.75
C GLU A 158 -21.38 7.60 -13.88
N LEU A 159 -21.53 7.55 -12.55
CA LEU A 159 -20.40 7.44 -11.63
C LEU A 159 -19.58 6.17 -11.89
N LEU A 160 -20.25 5.02 -12.05
CA LEU A 160 -19.59 3.75 -12.34
C LEU A 160 -18.85 3.80 -13.68
N MET A 161 -19.51 4.28 -14.73
CA MET A 161 -18.94 4.40 -16.07
C MET A 161 -17.75 5.38 -16.11
N ALA A 162 -17.86 6.53 -15.44
CA ALA A 162 -16.78 7.50 -15.35
C ALA A 162 -15.56 6.95 -14.60
N SER A 163 -15.78 6.07 -13.60
CA SER A 163 -14.70 5.47 -12.81
C SER A 163 -13.97 4.33 -13.54
N ALA A 164 -14.62 3.64 -14.48
CA ALA A 164 -14.07 2.44 -15.12
C ALA A 164 -12.76 2.70 -15.89
N PRO A 165 -12.64 3.72 -16.77
CA PRO A 165 -11.37 4.05 -17.43
C PRO A 165 -10.25 4.41 -16.46
N GLN A 166 -10.58 5.08 -15.34
CA GLN A 166 -9.60 5.45 -14.31
C GLN A 166 -8.98 4.22 -13.64
N LYS A 167 -9.76 3.15 -13.46
CA LYS A 167 -9.23 1.87 -12.94
C LYS A 167 -8.24 1.24 -13.90
N ILE A 168 -8.52 1.30 -15.21
CA ILE A 168 -7.61 0.78 -16.24
C ILE A 168 -6.31 1.60 -16.27
N GLU A 169 -6.39 2.93 -16.25
CA GLU A 169 -5.21 3.80 -16.19
C GLU A 169 -4.40 3.58 -14.92
N ARG A 170 -5.06 3.41 -13.77
CA ARG A 170 -4.38 3.05 -12.51
C ARG A 170 -3.59 1.74 -12.66
N ALA A 171 -4.19 0.69 -13.24
CA ALA A 171 -3.50 -0.58 -13.44
C ALA A 171 -2.27 -0.43 -14.36
N ARG A 172 -2.38 0.37 -15.43
CA ARG A 172 -1.26 0.67 -16.34
C ARG A 172 -0.12 1.40 -15.62
N ASN A 173 -0.46 2.40 -14.82
CA ASN A 173 0.52 3.21 -14.08
C ASN A 173 1.23 2.40 -13.00
N VAL A 174 0.48 1.63 -12.19
CA VAL A 174 1.07 0.75 -11.16
C VAL A 174 2.05 -0.22 -11.80
N LYS A 175 1.67 -0.87 -12.90
CA LYS A 175 2.55 -1.79 -13.63
C LYS A 175 3.85 -1.11 -14.09
N LEU A 176 3.77 0.11 -14.62
CA LEU A 176 4.94 0.85 -15.09
C LEU A 176 5.88 1.25 -13.95
N TYR A 177 5.34 1.88 -12.91
CA TYR A 177 6.14 2.45 -11.82
C TYR A 177 6.70 1.38 -10.88
N GLN A 178 5.92 0.34 -10.57
CA GLN A 178 6.38 -0.74 -9.69
C GLN A 178 7.59 -1.46 -10.32
N ILE A 179 7.50 -1.78 -11.60
CA ILE A 179 8.59 -2.48 -12.31
C ILE A 179 9.82 -1.58 -12.49
N SER A 180 9.63 -0.27 -12.73
CA SER A 180 10.77 0.63 -12.88
C SER A 180 11.54 0.83 -11.57
N GLU A 181 10.85 0.93 -10.43
CA GLU A 181 11.49 1.15 -9.13
C GLU A 181 12.05 -0.15 -8.54
N ASP A 182 11.27 -1.23 -8.47
CA ASP A 182 11.66 -2.42 -7.72
C ASP A 182 12.76 -3.22 -8.41
N CYS A 183 12.71 -3.36 -9.75
CA CYS A 183 13.79 -4.02 -10.48
C CYS A 183 15.10 -3.24 -10.33
N TYR A 184 15.03 -1.90 -10.36
CA TYR A 184 16.18 -1.05 -10.14
C TYR A 184 16.75 -1.22 -8.74
N TYR A 185 15.94 -1.09 -7.69
CA TYR A 185 16.41 -1.19 -6.32
C TYR A 185 16.87 -2.61 -5.96
N ALA A 186 16.26 -3.66 -6.50
CA ALA A 186 16.72 -5.03 -6.31
C ALA A 186 18.16 -5.21 -6.84
N MET A 187 18.45 -4.70 -8.03
CA MET A 187 19.79 -4.77 -8.63
C MET A 187 20.78 -3.82 -7.95
N LEU A 188 20.35 -2.62 -7.58
CA LEU A 188 21.19 -1.64 -6.87
C LEU A 188 21.59 -2.17 -5.49
N ASN A 189 20.63 -2.61 -4.68
CA ASN A 189 20.88 -3.07 -3.31
C ASN A 189 21.77 -4.31 -3.28
N SER A 190 21.54 -5.26 -4.21
CA SER A 190 22.38 -6.45 -4.31
C SER A 190 23.82 -6.11 -4.75
N SER A 191 23.99 -5.12 -5.63
CA SER A 191 25.31 -4.60 -6.01
C SER A 191 26.03 -3.95 -4.83
N GLN A 192 25.36 -3.03 -4.13
CA GLN A 192 25.92 -2.33 -2.97
C GLN A 192 26.29 -3.31 -1.86
N ALA A 193 25.48 -4.33 -1.59
CA ALA A 193 25.79 -5.36 -0.60
C ALA A 193 27.09 -6.12 -0.92
N VAL A 194 27.30 -6.50 -2.19
CA VAL A 194 28.54 -7.17 -2.62
C VAL A 194 29.74 -6.22 -2.49
N LEU A 195 29.59 -4.97 -2.90
CA LEU A 195 30.65 -3.96 -2.80
C LEU A 195 31.04 -3.67 -1.34
N MET A 196 30.05 -3.54 -0.45
CA MET A 196 30.24 -3.44 1.00
C MET A 196 31.03 -4.62 1.54
N TYR A 197 30.67 -5.84 1.12
CA TYR A 197 31.33 -7.04 1.58
C TYR A 197 32.80 -7.13 1.14
N LEU A 198 33.13 -6.56 -0.03
CA LEU A 198 34.50 -6.36 -0.50
C LEU A 198 35.25 -5.24 0.26
N GLY A 199 34.63 -4.60 1.25
CA GLY A 199 35.20 -3.50 2.02
C GLY A 199 35.27 -2.19 1.24
N LYS A 200 34.50 -2.05 0.16
CA LYS A 200 34.41 -0.79 -0.59
C LYS A 200 33.41 0.15 0.07
N GLN A 201 33.67 1.45 -0.02
CA GLN A 201 32.71 2.46 0.40
C GLN A 201 31.43 2.30 -0.44
N ILE A 202 30.28 2.41 0.21
CA ILE A 202 28.98 2.31 -0.46
C ILE A 202 28.86 3.47 -1.45
N PRO A 203 28.86 3.21 -2.77
CA PRO A 203 28.66 4.27 -3.73
C PRO A 203 27.18 4.71 -3.69
N ASP A 204 26.94 5.99 -3.93
CA ASP A 204 25.58 6.48 -4.17
C ASP A 204 24.99 5.84 -5.45
N PRO A 205 23.67 5.93 -5.67
CA PRO A 205 23.02 5.24 -6.78
C PRO A 205 23.52 5.66 -8.17
N LYS A 206 24.05 6.89 -8.34
CA LYS A 206 24.63 7.38 -9.60
C LYS A 206 25.99 6.77 -9.87
N ASN A 207 26.80 6.59 -8.83
CA ASN A 207 28.16 6.05 -8.92
C ASN A 207 28.24 4.52 -8.82
N THR A 208 27.16 3.85 -8.38
CA THR A 208 27.13 2.38 -8.23
C THR A 208 27.48 1.61 -9.51
N PRO A 209 26.99 1.96 -10.72
CA PRO A 209 27.36 1.23 -11.94
C PRO A 209 28.86 1.26 -12.23
N LYS A 210 29.50 2.41 -12.02
CA LYS A 210 30.95 2.56 -12.20
C LYS A 210 31.71 1.64 -11.24
N ALA A 211 31.30 1.61 -9.97
CA ALA A 211 31.91 0.73 -8.97
C ALA A 211 31.68 -0.77 -9.27
N VAL A 212 30.50 -1.14 -9.77
CA VAL A 212 30.23 -2.53 -10.22
C VAL A 212 31.17 -2.91 -11.36
N LYS A 213 31.36 -2.02 -12.34
CA LYS A 213 32.28 -2.27 -13.45
C LYS A 213 33.71 -2.48 -12.95
N GLU A 214 34.23 -1.50 -12.21
CA GLU A 214 35.61 -1.51 -11.70
C GLU A 214 35.91 -2.71 -10.78
N TYR A 215 35.02 -2.99 -9.83
CA TYR A 215 35.32 -3.98 -8.78
C TYR A 215 34.80 -5.38 -9.05
N LEU A 216 33.79 -5.54 -9.91
CA LEU A 216 33.18 -6.85 -10.19
C LEU A 216 33.43 -7.31 -11.62
N VAL A 217 33.32 -6.43 -12.61
CA VAL A 217 33.45 -6.83 -14.03
C VAL A 217 34.92 -6.92 -14.43
N ASP A 218 35.69 -5.86 -14.20
CA ASP A 218 37.11 -5.78 -14.59
C ASP A 218 37.94 -6.83 -13.82
N THR A 219 37.51 -7.17 -12.61
CA THR A 219 38.10 -8.25 -11.78
C THR A 219 37.59 -9.64 -12.14
N LYS A 220 36.70 -9.77 -13.14
CA LYS A 220 36.09 -11.00 -13.64
C LYS A 220 35.22 -11.75 -12.62
N LEU A 221 34.76 -11.09 -11.56
CA LEU A 221 33.78 -11.65 -10.62
C LEU A 221 32.36 -11.68 -11.20
N LEU A 222 32.04 -10.73 -12.08
CA LEU A 222 30.76 -10.60 -12.77
C LEU A 222 30.99 -10.56 -14.28
N LYS A 223 30.17 -11.28 -15.05
CA LYS A 223 30.21 -11.20 -16.52
C LYS A 223 29.60 -9.89 -17.02
N GLU A 224 30.15 -9.39 -18.12
CA GLU A 224 29.67 -8.17 -18.81
C GLU A 224 28.16 -8.20 -19.12
N GLU A 225 27.59 -9.37 -19.44
CA GLU A 225 26.15 -9.51 -19.71
C GLU A 225 25.26 -8.98 -18.57
N TYR A 226 25.65 -9.21 -17.31
CA TYR A 226 24.88 -8.77 -16.15
C TYR A 226 25.07 -7.28 -15.89
N TYR A 227 26.26 -6.76 -16.17
CA TYR A 227 26.51 -5.32 -16.11
C TYR A 227 25.60 -4.56 -17.10
N LYS A 228 25.44 -5.07 -18.32
CA LYS A 228 24.48 -4.51 -19.29
C LYS A 228 23.04 -4.53 -18.78
N PHE A 229 22.61 -5.59 -18.10
CA PHE A 229 21.27 -5.61 -17.47
C PHE A 229 21.09 -4.45 -16.49
N LEU A 230 22.10 -4.17 -15.66
CA LEU A 230 22.06 -3.05 -14.71
C LEU A 230 21.93 -1.71 -15.42
N GLU A 231 22.71 -1.48 -16.48
CA GLU A 231 22.64 -0.25 -17.27
C GLU A 231 21.27 -0.05 -17.92
N GLU A 232 20.69 -1.12 -18.48
CA GLU A 232 19.38 -1.08 -19.12
C GLU A 232 18.25 -0.75 -18.13
N VAL A 233 18.26 -1.36 -16.94
CA VAL A 233 17.26 -1.10 -15.89
C VAL A 233 17.37 0.34 -15.38
N ILE A 234 18.60 0.86 -15.20
CA ILE A 234 18.82 2.26 -14.82
C ILE A 234 18.29 3.21 -15.88
N LYS A 235 18.58 2.93 -17.15
CA LYS A 235 18.09 3.74 -18.28
C LYS A 235 16.58 3.70 -18.36
N PHE A 236 15.97 2.53 -18.17
CA PHE A 236 14.52 2.38 -18.15
C PHE A 236 13.89 3.22 -17.04
N ARG A 237 14.37 3.10 -15.79
CA ARG A 237 13.89 3.91 -14.67
C ARG A 237 13.97 5.40 -14.93
N LYS A 238 15.13 5.91 -15.39
CA LYS A 238 15.30 7.33 -15.74
C LYS A 238 14.33 7.79 -16.83
N ASN A 239 14.06 6.94 -17.82
CA ASN A 239 13.10 7.27 -18.87
C ASN A 239 11.65 7.31 -18.35
N VAL A 240 11.30 6.48 -17.35
CA VAL A 240 10.00 6.53 -16.66
C VAL A 240 9.90 7.79 -15.80
N GLU A 241 10.93 8.09 -15.01
CA GLU A 241 11.02 9.29 -14.15
C GLU A 241 10.86 10.58 -14.95
N HIS A 242 11.54 10.69 -16.11
CA HIS A 242 11.43 11.81 -17.02
C HIS A 242 10.19 11.77 -17.94
N LYS A 243 9.22 10.87 -17.67
CA LYS A 243 7.97 10.71 -18.43
C LYS A 243 8.16 10.45 -19.94
N LYS A 244 9.34 9.98 -20.35
CA LYS A 244 9.63 9.57 -21.74
C LYS A 244 8.93 8.26 -22.07
N ILE A 245 8.84 7.34 -21.09
CA ILE A 245 8.06 6.12 -21.17
C ILE A 245 6.81 6.33 -20.31
N LYS A 246 5.64 6.22 -20.93
CA LYS A 246 4.33 6.37 -20.27
C LYS A 246 3.51 5.09 -20.19
N LYS A 247 3.94 4.05 -20.93
CA LYS A 247 3.27 2.76 -21.01
C LYS A 247 4.32 1.67 -21.18
N VAL A 248 4.02 0.47 -20.69
CA VAL A 248 4.86 -0.72 -20.83
C VAL A 248 3.99 -1.93 -21.19
N SER A 249 4.45 -2.78 -22.09
CA SER A 249 3.78 -4.05 -22.43
C SER A 249 3.98 -5.08 -21.31
N GLY A 250 3.18 -6.14 -21.29
CA GLY A 250 3.39 -7.27 -20.35
C GLY A 250 4.72 -7.97 -20.59
N GLU A 251 5.02 -8.27 -21.85
CA GLU A 251 6.30 -8.87 -22.26
C GLU A 251 7.51 -8.07 -21.76
N LYS A 252 7.48 -6.73 -21.87
CA LYS A 252 8.58 -5.89 -21.40
C LYS A 252 8.71 -5.90 -19.88
N VAL A 253 7.61 -6.08 -19.15
CA VAL A 253 7.63 -6.29 -17.69
C VAL A 253 8.33 -7.59 -17.35
N ASP A 254 7.94 -8.69 -18.00
CA ASP A 254 8.54 -10.01 -17.76
C ASP A 254 10.03 -10.01 -18.12
N GLU A 255 10.42 -9.32 -19.19
CA GLU A 255 11.82 -9.12 -19.59
C GLU A 255 12.64 -8.45 -18.46
N PHE A 256 12.15 -7.35 -17.89
CA PHE A 256 12.86 -6.63 -16.82
C PHE A 256 12.90 -7.43 -15.51
N LEU A 257 11.83 -8.14 -15.16
CA LEU A 257 11.80 -9.05 -14.01
C LEU A 257 12.86 -10.15 -14.17
N ASN A 258 12.90 -10.81 -15.32
CA ASN A 258 13.87 -11.86 -15.62
C ASN A 258 15.32 -11.35 -15.56
N LYS A 259 15.57 -10.14 -16.06
CA LYS A 259 16.90 -9.49 -15.97
C LYS A 259 17.28 -9.24 -14.51
N ALA A 260 16.38 -8.67 -13.72
CA ALA A 260 16.61 -8.39 -12.31
C ALA A 260 16.85 -9.68 -11.50
N GLU A 261 16.04 -10.71 -11.71
CA GLU A 261 16.17 -12.00 -11.02
C GLU A 261 17.52 -12.67 -11.33
N ARG A 262 17.87 -12.75 -12.62
CA ARG A 262 19.15 -13.33 -13.06
C ARG A 262 20.34 -12.56 -12.48
N TYR A 263 20.26 -11.24 -12.45
CA TYR A 263 21.29 -10.38 -11.87
C TYR A 263 21.45 -10.59 -10.37
N VAL A 264 20.35 -10.51 -9.61
CA VAL A 264 20.36 -10.71 -8.15
C VAL A 264 20.87 -12.11 -7.80
N LYS A 265 20.50 -13.14 -8.59
CA LYS A 265 21.03 -14.50 -8.43
C LYS A 265 22.55 -14.54 -8.59
N GLN A 266 23.12 -13.82 -9.54
CA GLN A 266 24.58 -13.72 -9.66
C GLN A 266 25.21 -12.97 -8.49
N MET A 267 24.62 -11.87 -8.03
CA MET A 267 25.14 -11.14 -6.86
C MET A 267 25.14 -12.01 -5.61
N ARG A 268 24.08 -12.80 -5.37
CA ARG A 268 24.04 -13.79 -4.29
C ARG A 268 25.12 -14.85 -4.42
N ARG A 269 25.38 -15.34 -5.64
CA ARG A 269 26.46 -16.30 -5.91
C ARG A 269 27.83 -15.69 -5.59
N ILE A 270 28.11 -14.48 -6.08
CA ILE A 270 29.37 -13.77 -5.81
C ILE A 270 29.54 -13.57 -4.31
N TYR A 271 28.51 -13.07 -3.63
CA TYR A 271 28.50 -12.89 -2.18
C TYR A 271 28.85 -14.19 -1.43
N THR A 272 28.21 -15.31 -1.80
CA THR A 272 28.47 -16.63 -1.20
C THR A 272 29.91 -17.09 -1.41
N VAL A 273 30.46 -16.88 -2.62
CA VAL A 273 31.85 -17.22 -2.93
C VAL A 273 32.81 -16.39 -2.08
N LEU A 274 32.57 -15.08 -1.96
CA LEU A 274 33.38 -14.19 -1.13
C LEU A 274 33.28 -14.54 0.36
N GLN A 275 32.09 -14.90 0.85
CA GLN A 275 31.89 -15.38 2.22
C GLN A 275 32.70 -16.64 2.49
N ASN A 276 32.58 -17.63 1.62
CA ASN A 276 33.32 -18.88 1.76
C ASN A 276 34.82 -18.66 1.71
N LYS A 277 35.32 -17.80 0.81
CA LYS A 277 36.73 -17.44 0.77
C LYS A 277 37.20 -16.81 2.09
N ARG A 278 36.48 -15.80 2.61
CA ARG A 278 36.82 -15.15 3.87
C ARG A 278 36.82 -16.13 5.05
N LYS A 279 35.84 -17.03 5.13
CA LYS A 279 35.78 -18.08 6.16
C LYS A 279 37.03 -18.97 6.11
N ARG A 280 37.40 -19.45 4.92
CA ARG A 280 38.62 -20.25 4.71
C ARG A 280 39.86 -19.49 5.13
N ASP A 281 40.01 -18.26 4.70
CA ASP A 281 41.18 -17.42 5.02
C ASP A 281 41.34 -17.22 6.53
N ILE A 282 40.24 -17.04 7.27
CA ILE A 282 40.27 -16.89 8.73
C ILE A 282 40.69 -18.20 9.40
N ILE A 283 40.08 -19.33 9.02
CA ILE A 283 40.41 -20.64 9.60
C ILE A 283 41.87 -21.01 9.29
N ASP A 284 42.33 -20.82 8.05
CA ASP A 284 43.69 -21.10 7.62
C ASP A 284 44.70 -20.25 8.40
N ARG A 285 44.43 -18.95 8.54
CA ARG A 285 45.26 -18.04 9.33
C ARG A 285 45.28 -18.42 10.81
N ASN A 286 44.13 -18.79 11.39
CA ASN A 286 44.05 -19.24 12.78
C ASN A 286 44.87 -20.51 13.00
N TYR A 287 44.76 -21.48 12.09
CA TYR A 287 45.54 -22.72 12.13
C TYR A 287 47.04 -22.46 12.01
N GLU A 288 47.45 -21.62 11.07
CA GLU A 288 48.85 -21.25 10.84
C GLU A 288 49.45 -20.53 12.05
N ILE A 289 48.77 -19.52 12.59
CA ILE A 289 49.20 -18.78 13.78
C ILE A 289 49.36 -19.74 14.97
N LEU A 290 48.36 -20.58 15.23
CA LEU A 290 48.38 -21.54 16.32
C LEU A 290 49.59 -22.48 16.22
N LEU A 291 49.82 -23.07 15.03
CA LEU A 291 50.95 -23.96 14.80
C LEU A 291 52.30 -23.25 14.97
N LYS A 292 52.47 -22.08 14.35
CA LYS A 292 53.72 -21.31 14.42
C LYS A 292 54.07 -20.93 15.86
N SER A 293 53.11 -20.40 16.61
CA SER A 293 53.31 -20.03 18.02
C SER A 293 53.66 -21.23 18.89
N THR A 294 53.05 -22.38 18.62
CA THR A 294 53.32 -23.61 19.38
C THR A 294 54.69 -24.19 19.07
N ILE A 295 55.06 -24.27 17.79
CA ILE A 295 56.40 -24.70 17.35
C ILE A 295 57.47 -23.78 17.93
N TYR A 296 57.26 -22.46 17.88
CA TYR A 296 58.18 -21.49 18.45
C TYR A 296 58.40 -21.70 19.95
N THR A 297 57.31 -21.94 20.69
CA THR A 297 57.37 -22.24 22.14
C THR A 297 58.19 -23.50 22.42
N LEU A 298 57.89 -24.61 21.73
CA LEU A 298 58.60 -25.87 21.90
C LEU A 298 60.09 -25.76 21.52
N LYS A 299 60.42 -24.99 20.48
CA LYS A 299 61.81 -24.67 20.13
C LYS A 299 62.52 -23.93 21.26
N LYS A 300 61.88 -22.90 21.84
CA LYS A 300 62.46 -22.14 22.98
C LYS A 300 62.66 -23.00 24.23
N LEU A 301 61.84 -24.01 24.42
CA LEU A 301 61.99 -24.98 25.51
C LEU A 301 62.99 -26.10 25.20
N ASN A 302 63.57 -26.16 23.99
CA ASN A 302 64.37 -27.29 23.50
C ASN A 302 63.62 -28.64 23.57
N LYS A 303 62.30 -28.61 23.31
CA LYS A 303 61.38 -29.76 23.35
C LYS A 303 60.58 -29.96 22.06
N LEU A 304 61.07 -29.41 20.94
CA LEU A 304 60.44 -29.64 19.66
C LEU A 304 60.67 -31.10 19.22
N PRO A 305 59.62 -31.88 18.93
CA PRO A 305 59.79 -33.23 18.39
C PRO A 305 60.37 -33.19 16.97
N PRO A 306 61.14 -34.21 16.56
CA PRO A 306 61.70 -34.30 15.21
C PRO A 306 60.64 -34.60 14.14
N ASP A 307 59.60 -35.38 14.47
CA ASP A 307 58.47 -35.65 13.59
C ASP A 307 57.31 -34.68 13.90
N PRO A 308 56.81 -33.91 12.91
CA PRO A 308 55.60 -33.10 13.05
C PRO A 308 54.36 -33.86 13.55
N LYS A 309 54.26 -35.17 13.32
CA LYS A 309 53.15 -36.01 13.81
C LYS A 309 53.10 -36.12 15.33
N ASP A 310 54.24 -35.97 16.00
CA ASP A 310 54.34 -36.01 17.47
C ASP A 310 54.07 -34.65 18.13
N LEU A 311 53.84 -33.61 17.33
CA LEU A 311 53.57 -32.26 17.83
C LEU A 311 52.39 -32.23 18.84
N PRO A 312 51.23 -32.88 18.62
CA PRO A 312 50.14 -32.91 19.61
C PRO A 312 50.55 -33.53 20.95
N LYS A 313 51.33 -34.62 20.93
CA LYS A 313 51.83 -35.27 22.15
C LYS A 313 52.83 -34.38 22.89
N ALA A 314 53.74 -33.75 22.16
CA ALA A 314 54.72 -32.82 22.73
C ALA A 314 54.03 -31.61 23.38
N ILE A 315 52.98 -31.05 22.76
CA ILE A 315 52.19 -29.96 23.35
C ILE A 315 51.57 -30.37 24.67
N LYS A 316 50.90 -31.52 24.71
CA LYS A 316 50.27 -32.02 25.93
C LYS A 316 51.29 -32.19 27.05
N LYS A 317 52.37 -32.92 26.80
CA LYS A 317 53.38 -33.25 27.80
C LYS A 317 54.21 -32.04 28.25
N GLU A 318 54.66 -31.21 27.31
CA GLU A 318 55.70 -30.21 27.58
C GLU A 318 55.13 -28.82 27.86
N ILE A 319 53.90 -28.52 27.41
CA ILE A 319 53.25 -27.21 27.62
C ILE A 319 52.10 -27.32 28.63
N ILE A 320 51.20 -28.29 28.47
CA ILE A 320 49.97 -28.39 29.29
C ILE A 320 50.25 -29.05 30.64
N ASP A 321 50.84 -30.26 30.64
CA ASP A 321 51.08 -31.01 31.88
C ASP A 321 52.09 -30.31 32.80
N LYS A 322 53.04 -29.57 32.20
CA LYS A 322 53.99 -28.70 32.92
C LYS A 322 53.42 -27.34 33.35
N LYS A 323 52.11 -27.12 33.16
CA LYS A 323 51.39 -25.90 33.59
C LYS A 323 51.92 -24.59 32.97
N TYR A 324 52.53 -24.64 31.79
CA TYR A 324 52.84 -23.44 31.02
C TYR A 324 51.57 -22.82 30.40
N LEU A 325 50.54 -23.63 30.18
CA LEU A 325 49.19 -23.19 29.79
C LEU A 325 48.09 -24.01 30.48
N PRO A 326 46.88 -23.43 30.70
CA PRO A 326 45.73 -24.17 31.24
C PRO A 326 45.23 -25.30 30.33
N LYS A 327 44.57 -26.31 30.93
CA LYS A 327 44.01 -27.47 30.20
C LYS A 327 42.95 -27.09 29.14
N SER A 328 42.19 -26.03 29.37
CA SER A 328 41.17 -25.52 28.42
C SER A 328 41.74 -25.13 27.06
N TYR A 329 43.05 -24.88 26.96
CA TYR A 329 43.71 -24.57 25.69
C TYR A 329 43.92 -25.78 24.79
N LEU A 330 43.99 -27.00 25.36
CA LEU A 330 44.06 -28.23 24.57
C LEU A 330 42.76 -28.40 23.77
N VAL A 331 41.61 -28.07 24.36
CA VAL A 331 40.31 -28.03 23.68
C VAL A 331 40.29 -27.01 22.54
N THR A 332 40.89 -25.84 22.75
CA THR A 332 41.01 -24.81 21.70
C THR A 332 41.89 -25.30 20.55
N PHE A 333 43.02 -25.94 20.87
CA PHE A 333 43.94 -26.49 19.89
C PHE A 333 43.27 -27.57 19.03
N GLU A 334 42.60 -28.53 19.67
CA GLU A 334 41.82 -29.57 18.99
C GLU A 334 40.69 -28.98 18.13
N LYS A 335 39.99 -27.95 18.63
CA LYS A 335 38.92 -27.27 17.88
C LYS A 335 39.44 -26.58 16.62
N VAL A 336 40.60 -25.94 16.67
CA VAL A 336 41.21 -25.30 15.48
C VAL A 336 41.62 -26.36 14.44
N ILE A 337 42.25 -27.46 14.89
CA ILE A 337 42.65 -28.56 13.99
C ILE A 337 41.42 -29.23 13.37
N SER A 338 40.39 -29.51 14.17
CA SER A 338 39.17 -30.14 13.67
C SER A 338 38.46 -29.22 12.67
N MET A 339 38.40 -27.92 12.94
CA MET A 339 37.84 -26.93 12.03
C MET A 339 38.59 -26.87 10.70
N LYS A 340 39.94 -26.91 10.72
CA LYS A 340 40.76 -26.97 9.49
C LYS A 340 40.45 -28.22 8.67
N LYS A 341 40.32 -29.39 9.31
CA LYS A 341 39.96 -30.66 8.65
C LYS A 341 38.54 -30.65 8.09
N ILE A 342 37.58 -30.09 8.81
CA ILE A 342 36.18 -30.00 8.37
C ILE A 342 36.09 -29.07 7.16
N GLN A 343 36.80 -27.94 7.15
CA GLN A 343 36.78 -26.98 6.04
C GLN A 343 37.17 -27.60 4.69
N GLU A 344 38.12 -28.55 4.69
CA GLU A 344 38.57 -29.23 3.47
C GLU A 344 37.47 -30.14 2.89
N LYS A 345 36.55 -30.62 3.73
CA LYS A 345 35.47 -31.52 3.34
C LYS A 345 34.15 -30.79 3.10
N ASP A 346 33.76 -29.93 4.04
CA ASP A 346 32.48 -29.25 4.07
C ASP A 346 32.55 -27.96 4.92
N LEU A 347 32.87 -26.84 4.27
CA LEU A 347 32.93 -25.52 4.91
C LEU A 347 31.56 -25.05 5.42
N VAL A 348 30.45 -25.49 4.81
CA VAL A 348 29.09 -25.01 5.15
C VAL A 348 28.69 -25.46 6.56
N LYS A 349 29.20 -26.61 7.00
CA LYS A 349 28.98 -27.13 8.36
C LYS A 349 29.64 -26.32 9.47
N ILE A 350 30.50 -25.36 9.15
CA ILE A 350 31.21 -24.55 10.16
C ILE A 350 30.47 -23.23 10.36
N PRO A 351 29.79 -23.02 11.51
CA PRO A 351 29.09 -21.78 11.79
C PRO A 351 30.07 -20.60 11.87
N GLU A 352 29.67 -19.45 11.34
CA GLU A 352 30.51 -18.24 11.35
C GLU A 352 30.86 -17.77 12.76
N ARG A 353 29.92 -17.92 13.71
CA ARG A 353 30.14 -17.69 15.13
C ARG A 353 31.30 -18.54 15.67
N ASP A 354 31.39 -19.81 15.27
CA ASP A 354 32.46 -20.69 15.73
C ASP A 354 33.82 -20.28 15.18
N ILE A 355 33.87 -19.79 13.93
CA ILE A 355 35.10 -19.28 13.30
C ILE A 355 35.61 -18.05 14.08
N GLU A 356 34.74 -17.09 14.38
CA GLU A 356 35.13 -15.88 15.13
C GLU A 356 35.48 -16.16 16.59
N LEU A 357 34.76 -17.08 17.26
CA LEU A 357 35.14 -17.55 18.61
C LEU A 357 36.53 -18.18 18.59
N THR A 358 36.80 -19.04 17.61
CA THR A 358 38.09 -19.71 17.46
C THR A 358 39.21 -18.70 17.21
N ARG A 359 38.96 -17.67 16.40
CA ARG A 359 39.90 -16.56 16.19
C ARG A 359 40.25 -15.83 17.48
N SER A 360 39.25 -15.52 18.32
CA SER A 360 39.45 -14.88 19.63
C SER A 360 40.28 -15.77 20.57
N TYR A 361 40.01 -17.08 20.60
CA TYR A 361 40.76 -18.02 21.41
C TYR A 361 42.21 -18.18 20.95
N VAL A 362 42.46 -18.26 19.64
CA VAL A 362 43.83 -18.31 19.09
C VAL A 362 44.60 -17.04 19.48
N LYS A 363 43.98 -15.85 19.39
CA LYS A 363 44.63 -14.60 19.83
C LYS A 363 45.04 -14.67 21.32
N LYS A 364 44.12 -15.05 22.21
CA LYS A 364 44.40 -15.21 23.64
C LYS A 364 45.51 -16.24 23.90
N PHE A 365 45.50 -17.36 23.17
CA PHE A 365 46.51 -18.41 23.26
C PHE A 365 47.92 -17.87 22.94
N VAL A 366 48.07 -17.16 21.83
CA VAL A 366 49.35 -16.55 21.44
C VAL A 366 49.81 -15.52 22.47
N ASP A 367 48.91 -14.70 22.98
CA ASP A 367 49.24 -13.68 23.98
C ASP A 367 49.80 -14.30 25.28
N MET A 368 49.19 -15.38 25.79
CA MET A 368 49.73 -16.03 27.00
C MET A 368 51.00 -16.80 26.73
N LEU A 369 51.11 -17.52 25.60
CA LEU A 369 52.38 -18.15 25.23
C LEU A 369 53.52 -17.12 25.21
N GLY A 370 53.27 -15.94 24.64
CA GLY A 370 54.23 -14.84 24.65
C GLY A 370 54.62 -14.38 26.06
N ARG A 371 53.66 -14.32 27.01
CA ARG A 371 53.93 -13.98 28.41
C ARG A 371 54.75 -15.07 29.11
N THR A 372 54.35 -16.32 28.96
CA THR A 372 54.99 -17.48 29.61
C THR A 372 56.43 -17.69 29.12
N ILE A 373 56.70 -17.48 27.83
CA ILE A 373 58.07 -17.55 27.28
C ILE A 373 58.95 -16.41 27.82
N LYS A 374 58.38 -15.22 28.04
CA LYS A 374 59.10 -14.07 28.61
C LYS A 374 59.43 -14.26 30.09
N SER A 375 58.54 -14.87 30.88
CA SER A 375 58.76 -15.11 32.31
C SER A 375 59.64 -16.34 32.61
N LYS A 376 59.76 -17.31 31.68
CA LYS A 376 60.41 -18.62 31.88
C LYS A 376 59.85 -19.45 33.06
N GLU A 377 58.74 -19.03 33.65
CA GLU A 377 58.13 -19.67 34.80
C GLU A 377 56.76 -20.29 34.46
N PRO A 378 56.40 -21.46 35.01
CA PRO A 378 55.05 -22.01 34.92
C PRO A 378 54.02 -21.04 35.51
N ILE A 379 52.77 -21.09 35.03
CA ILE A 379 51.71 -20.27 35.61
C ILE A 379 51.48 -20.72 37.06
N GLN A 380 51.75 -19.85 38.03
CA GLN A 380 51.37 -20.09 39.43
C GLN A 380 49.84 -19.96 39.54
N ASN A 381 49.19 -20.98 40.07
CA ASN A 381 47.75 -20.96 40.31
C ASN A 381 47.41 -19.82 41.28
N LYS A 382 46.55 -18.90 40.85
CA LYS A 382 45.51 -18.33 41.71
C LYS A 382 44.16 -18.78 41.18
#